data_AF-A0A920R9A1-F1
#
_entry.id   AF-A0A920R9A1-F1
#
_cell.length_a   1.000
_cell.length_b   1.000
_cell.length_c   1.000
_cell.angle_alpha   90.00
_cell.angle_beta   90.00
_cell.angle_gamma   90.00
#
_symmetry.space_group_name_H-M   'P 1'
#
loop_
_entity.id
_entity.type
_entity.pdbx_description
1 polymer ?
#
loop_
_entity_poly.entity_id
_entity_poly.type
_entity_poly.pdbx_seq_one_letter_code
_entity_poly.pdbx_strand_id
1 'polypeptide(L)'
;MGYHWAFGAAAIGMGAGLVQFKLTSYKLQGEGAEPTQPLAEKGLRNSRFAILGFGVGLGLLTLLMLNSAIVINPVTLGQYVALTITIVFLAYYACMYTFANLSNDEKKSLGALFLVCIASTFFWAGFEQAGSSLNLFGRDYTDRIIGSFEIPPAWFQSANSFSL
;
A
#
# COMPACT_ATOMS: atom_id res chain seq x y z
N MET A 1 21.43 -5.15 0.64
CA MET A 1 21.52 -5.38 -0.82
C MET A 1 20.40 -6.34 -1.20
N GLY A 2 19.30 -5.89 -1.82
CA GLY A 2 18.20 -6.82 -2.15
C GLY A 2 16.94 -6.20 -2.75
N TYR A 3 16.49 -5.03 -2.24
CA TYR A 3 15.25 -4.42 -2.73
C TYR A 3 15.31 -4.03 -4.22
N HIS A 4 16.44 -3.51 -4.71
CA HIS A 4 16.60 -3.17 -6.13
C HIS A 4 16.41 -4.39 -7.05
N TRP A 5 16.89 -5.56 -6.63
CA TRP A 5 16.73 -6.81 -7.39
C TRP A 5 15.29 -7.31 -7.34
N ALA A 6 14.62 -7.20 -6.18
CA ALA A 6 13.20 -7.52 -6.06
C ALA A 6 12.33 -6.61 -6.95
N PHE A 7 12.57 -5.30 -6.92
CA PHE A 7 11.86 -4.34 -7.80
C PHE A 7 12.19 -4.55 -9.27
N GLY A 8 13.44 -4.86 -9.62
CA GLY A 8 13.84 -5.19 -10.99
C GLY A 8 13.15 -6.46 -11.49
N ALA A 9 13.12 -7.52 -10.69
CA ALA A 9 12.41 -8.75 -11.01
C ALA A 9 10.89 -8.51 -11.17
N ALA A 10 10.29 -7.70 -10.29
CA ALA A 10 8.89 -7.32 -10.40
C ALA A 10 8.59 -6.52 -11.69
N ALA A 11 9.47 -5.60 -12.09
CA ALA A 11 9.34 -4.85 -13.33
C ALA A 11 9.39 -5.77 -14.56
N ILE A 12 10.30 -6.74 -14.57
CA ILE A 12 10.39 -7.76 -15.62
C ILE A 12 9.10 -8.61 -15.64
N GLY A 13 8.62 -9.06 -14.48
CA GLY A 13 7.40 -9.84 -14.36
C GLY A 13 6.16 -9.10 -14.85
N MET A 14 6.00 -7.82 -14.50
CA MET A 14 4.93 -6.96 -15.02
C MET A 14 5.04 -6.78 -16.54
N GLY A 15 6.24 -6.55 -17.07
CA GLY A 15 6.46 -6.46 -18.51
C GLY A 15 6.07 -7.75 -19.24
N ALA A 16 6.51 -8.90 -18.73
CA ALA A 16 6.15 -10.21 -19.26
C ALA A 16 4.63 -10.47 -19.18
N GLY A 17 3.98 -10.07 -18.08
CA GLY A 17 2.54 -10.16 -17.90
C GLY A 17 1.76 -9.31 -18.92
N LEU A 18 2.21 -8.08 -19.20
CA LEU A 18 1.61 -7.23 -20.23
C LEU A 18 1.78 -7.82 -21.63
N VAL A 19 2.95 -8.38 -21.93
CA VAL A 19 3.20 -9.09 -23.20
C VAL A 19 2.28 -10.30 -23.32
N GLN A 20 2.19 -11.13 -22.27
CA GLN A 20 1.32 -12.30 -22.23
C GLN A 20 -0.15 -11.92 -22.36
N PHE A 21 -0.60 -10.85 -21.69
CA PHE A 21 -1.93 -10.29 -21.84
C PHE A 21 -2.19 -9.85 -23.28
N LYS A 22 -1.28 -9.10 -23.90
CA LYS A 22 -1.43 -8.66 -25.29
C LYS A 22 -1.48 -9.83 -26.27
N LEU A 23 -0.68 -10.87 -26.05
CA LEU A 23 -0.68 -12.08 -26.88
C LEU A 23 -1.93 -12.94 -26.66
N THR A 24 -2.55 -12.87 -25.48
CA THR A 24 -3.72 -13.69 -25.11
C THR A 24 -5.03 -12.91 -25.21
N SER A 25 -4.98 -11.60 -25.49
CA SER A 25 -6.16 -10.73 -25.51
C SER A 25 -7.20 -11.16 -26.53
N TYR A 26 -6.79 -11.80 -27.63
CA TYR A 26 -7.72 -12.36 -28.62
C TYR A 26 -8.69 -13.41 -28.02
N LYS A 27 -8.31 -14.08 -26.93
CA LYS A 27 -9.17 -15.06 -26.24
C LYS A 27 -10.33 -14.41 -25.49
N LEU A 28 -10.27 -13.10 -25.23
CA LEU A 28 -11.32 -12.35 -24.56
C LEU A 28 -12.51 -12.03 -25.48
N GLN A 29 -12.42 -12.33 -26.79
CA GLN A 29 -13.53 -12.18 -27.76
C GLN A 29 -14.22 -10.79 -27.76
N GLY A 30 -13.51 -9.75 -27.33
CA GLY A 30 -14.06 -8.39 -27.22
C GLY A 30 -14.76 -8.06 -25.90
N GLU A 31 -14.92 -9.03 -24.99
CA GLU A 31 -15.46 -8.80 -23.65
C GLU A 31 -14.52 -7.91 -22.83
N GLY A 32 -15.02 -6.75 -22.40
CA GLY A 32 -14.24 -5.73 -21.69
C GLY A 32 -13.29 -4.90 -22.55
N ALA A 33 -13.36 -5.01 -23.89
CA ALA A 33 -12.56 -4.19 -24.80
C ALA A 33 -13.00 -2.72 -24.83
N GLU A 34 -14.27 -2.46 -24.53
CA GLU A 34 -14.82 -1.11 -24.44
C GLU A 34 -15.40 -0.85 -23.04
N PRO A 35 -15.33 0.39 -22.53
CA PRO A 35 -15.96 0.74 -21.27
C PRO A 35 -17.48 0.56 -21.36
N THR A 36 -18.10 -0.12 -20.39
CA THR A 36 -19.56 -0.26 -20.30
C THR A 36 -20.29 1.08 -20.31
N GLN A 37 -19.61 2.15 -19.88
CA GLN A 37 -20.02 3.53 -20.09
C GLN A 37 -18.83 4.35 -20.63
N PRO A 38 -18.81 4.69 -21.92
CA PRO A 38 -17.74 5.49 -22.49
C PRO A 38 -17.79 6.91 -21.89
N LEU A 39 -16.63 7.42 -21.48
CA LEU A 39 -16.48 8.80 -21.04
C LEU A 39 -16.82 9.74 -22.20
N ALA A 40 -17.56 10.82 -21.91
CA ALA A 40 -17.71 11.92 -22.85
C ALA A 40 -16.32 12.45 -23.28
N GLU A 41 -16.17 12.93 -24.52
CA GLU A 41 -14.90 13.44 -25.07
C GLU A 41 -14.19 14.44 -24.15
N LYS A 42 -14.97 15.31 -23.48
CA LYS A 42 -14.45 16.26 -22.48
C LYS A 42 -13.88 15.54 -21.24
N GLY A 43 -14.51 14.46 -20.79
CA GLY A 43 -14.06 13.62 -19.67
C GLY A 43 -12.78 12.85 -20.01
N LEU A 44 -12.68 12.31 -21.24
CA LEU A 44 -11.47 11.65 -21.72
C LEU A 44 -10.29 12.63 -21.80
N ARG A 45 -10.52 13.83 -22.33
CA ARG A 45 -9.51 14.89 -22.42
C ARG A 45 -9.05 15.34 -21.03
N ASN A 46 -9.98 15.59 -20.11
CA ASN A 46 -9.65 16.01 -18.75
C ASN A 46 -8.90 14.92 -17.98
N SER A 47 -9.30 13.65 -18.15
CA SER A 47 -8.58 12.51 -17.55
C SER A 47 -7.16 12.42 -18.09
N ARG A 48 -6.96 12.55 -19.40
CA ARG A 48 -5.61 12.56 -20.00
C ARG A 48 -4.75 13.70 -19.46
N PHE A 49 -5.30 14.90 -19.33
CA PHE A 49 -4.57 16.02 -18.73
C PHE A 49 -4.31 15.82 -17.24
N ALA A 50 -5.22 15.22 -16.49
CA ALA A 50 -5.02 14.90 -15.09
C ALA A 50 -3.93 13.84 -14.90
N ILE A 51 -3.94 12.77 -15.71
CA ILE A 51 -2.92 11.71 -15.70
C ILE A 51 -1.56 12.27 -16.10
N LEU A 52 -1.50 13.06 -17.18
CA LEU A 52 -0.27 13.73 -17.60
C LEU A 52 0.24 14.71 -16.55
N GLY A 53 -0.64 15.55 -15.99
CA GLY A 53 -0.30 16.51 -14.96
C GLY A 53 0.21 15.83 -13.69
N PHE A 54 -0.43 14.73 -13.28
CA PHE A 54 0.02 13.91 -12.15
C PHE A 54 1.38 13.27 -12.42
N GLY A 55 1.57 12.68 -13.61
CA GLY A 55 2.84 12.07 -14.02
C GLY A 55 3.98 13.10 -14.10
N VAL A 56 3.72 14.27 -14.68
CA VAL A 56 4.68 15.38 -14.72
C VAL A 56 4.98 15.88 -13.31
N GLY A 57 3.97 16.03 -12.46
CA GLY A 57 4.15 16.42 -11.06
C GLY A 57 5.04 15.44 -10.29
N LEU A 58 4.77 14.14 -10.40
CA LEU A 58 5.61 13.08 -9.81
C LEU A 58 7.03 13.12 -10.37
N GLY A 59 7.19 13.29 -11.68
CA GLY A 59 8.49 13.38 -12.33
C GLY A 59 9.29 14.59 -11.84
N LEU A 60 8.66 15.76 -11.77
CA LEU A 60 9.28 16.99 -11.25
C LEU A 60 9.67 16.84 -9.78
N LEU A 61 8.78 16.32 -8.94
CA LEU A 61 9.10 16.03 -7.53
C LEU A 61 10.30 15.09 -7.41
N THR A 62 10.34 14.02 -8.20
CA THR A 62 11.46 13.08 -8.23
C THR A 62 12.77 13.78 -8.63
N LEU A 63 12.74 14.61 -9.67
CA LEU A 63 13.92 15.37 -10.12
C LEU A 63 14.39 16.38 -9.05
N LEU A 64 13.47 17.07 -8.37
CA LEU A 64 13.78 18.00 -7.29
C LEU A 64 14.40 17.29 -6.08
N MET A 65 13.96 16.06 -5.79
CA MET A 65 14.57 15.21 -4.75
C MET A 65 15.96 14.72 -5.14
N LEU A 66 16.18 14.34 -6.41
CA LEU A 66 17.49 13.90 -6.91
C LEU A 66 18.54 15.02 -6.89
N ASN A 67 18.13 16.27 -7.11
CA ASN A 67 19.00 17.45 -7.06
C ASN A 67 19.14 18.03 -5.65
N SER A 68 18.63 17.35 -4.61
CA SER A 68 18.64 17.80 -3.22
C SER A 68 17.98 19.18 -2.97
N ALA A 69 17.19 19.68 -3.92
CA ALA A 69 16.46 20.93 -3.78
C ALA A 69 15.31 20.79 -2.76
N ILE A 70 14.76 19.58 -2.64
CA ILE A 70 13.76 19.22 -1.63
C ILE A 70 14.22 17.92 -0.96
N VAL A 71 14.35 17.94 0.36
CA VAL A 71 14.63 16.74 1.16
C VAL A 71 13.36 16.37 1.92
N ILE A 72 12.69 15.30 1.49
CA ILE A 72 11.53 14.75 2.20
C ILE A 72 12.04 13.68 3.15
N ASN A 73 11.81 13.88 4.45
CA ASN A 73 12.02 12.81 5.42
C ASN A 73 10.82 11.86 5.38
N PRO A 74 10.98 10.60 4.91
CA PRO A 74 9.87 9.66 4.79
C PRO A 74 9.26 9.28 6.14
N VAL A 75 10.05 9.32 7.22
CA VAL A 75 9.57 9.02 8.57
C VAL A 75 8.64 10.13 9.05
N THR A 76 9.06 11.39 8.93
CA THR A 76 8.25 12.54 9.32
C THR A 76 6.97 12.66 8.48
N LEU A 77 7.08 12.45 7.17
CA LEU A 77 5.91 12.43 6.29
C LEU A 77 4.93 11.32 6.69
N GLY A 78 5.43 10.11 6.93
CA GLY A 78 4.62 8.98 7.39
C GLY A 78 3.90 9.28 8.71
N GLN A 79 4.59 9.90 9.68
CA GLN A 79 3.99 10.31 10.95
C GLN A 79 2.85 11.31 10.78
N TYR A 80 3.04 12.34 9.93
CA TYR A 80 1.97 13.30 9.66
C TYR A 80 0.78 12.65 8.95
N VAL A 81 1.01 11.80 7.95
CA VAL A 81 -0.06 11.07 7.26
C VAL A 81 -0.84 10.19 8.23
N ALA A 82 -0.15 9.41 9.07
CA ALA A 82 -0.78 8.55 10.07
C ALA A 82 -1.60 9.38 11.08
N LEU A 83 -1.06 10.51 11.54
CA LEU A 83 -1.76 11.42 12.44
C LEU A 83 -3.02 12.02 11.78
N THR A 84 -2.90 12.50 10.54
CA THR A 84 -4.03 13.06 9.79
C THR A 84 -5.13 12.03 9.57
N ILE A 85 -4.81 10.81 9.13
CA ILE A 85 -5.79 9.73 8.94
C ILE A 85 -6.48 9.41 10.27
N THR A 86 -5.72 9.32 11.36
CA THR A 86 -6.27 9.05 12.70
C THR A 86 -7.23 10.15 13.14
N ILE A 87 -6.86 11.42 12.96
CA ILE A 87 -7.72 12.56 13.30
C ILE A 87 -8.99 12.55 12.46
N VAL A 88 -8.90 12.34 11.15
CA VAL A 88 -10.06 12.29 10.26
C VAL A 88 -10.99 11.15 10.63
N PHE A 89 -10.45 9.96 10.92
CA PHE A 89 -11.22 8.81 11.36
C PHE A 89 -11.97 9.10 12.66
N LEU A 90 -11.28 9.62 13.69
CA LEU A 90 -11.89 9.94 14.98
C LEU A 90 -12.91 11.07 14.86
N ALA A 91 -12.63 12.09 14.06
CA ALA A 91 -13.57 13.19 13.81
C ALA A 91 -14.82 12.70 13.09
N TYR A 92 -14.67 11.84 12.07
CA TYR A 92 -15.78 11.22 11.36
C TYR A 92 -16.62 10.35 12.30
N TYR A 93 -15.97 9.49 13.10
CA TYR A 93 -16.65 8.65 14.08
C TYR A 93 -17.43 9.49 15.10
N ALA A 94 -16.81 10.53 15.67
CA ALA A 94 -17.45 11.43 16.63
C ALA A 94 -18.64 12.15 16.00
N CYS A 95 -18.47 12.70 14.80
CA CYS A 95 -19.52 13.38 14.05
C CYS A 95 -20.70 12.43 13.77
N MET A 96 -20.41 11.20 13.35
CA MET A 96 -21.45 10.20 13.10
C MET A 96 -22.17 9.81 14.39
N TYR A 97 -21.45 9.64 15.50
CA TYR A 97 -22.05 9.29 16.78
C TYR A 97 -22.97 10.39 17.34
N THR A 98 -22.63 11.67 17.13
CA THR A 98 -23.39 12.81 17.67
C THR A 98 -24.46 13.36 16.73
N PHE A 99 -24.20 13.42 15.42
CA PHE A 99 -25.07 14.11 14.45
C PHE A 99 -25.91 13.19 13.58
N ALA A 100 -25.60 11.88 13.47
CA ALA A 100 -26.31 11.00 12.55
C ALA A 100 -27.68 10.49 13.07
N ASN A 101 -28.23 11.08 14.14
CA ASN A 101 -29.53 10.76 14.73
C ASN A 101 -29.81 9.24 14.85
N LEU A 102 -28.81 8.51 15.34
CA LEU A 102 -28.81 7.05 15.39
C LEU A 102 -29.74 6.51 16.49
N SER A 103 -30.42 5.41 16.19
CA SER A 103 -31.14 4.61 17.18
C SER A 103 -30.19 3.99 18.22
N ASN A 104 -30.73 3.55 19.34
CA ASN A 104 -29.93 2.95 20.42
C ASN A 104 -29.20 1.67 19.99
N ASP A 105 -29.79 0.88 19.10
CA ASP A 105 -29.18 -0.36 18.61
C ASP A 105 -28.09 -0.08 17.56
N GLU A 106 -28.26 0.96 16.73
CA GLU A 106 -27.20 1.42 15.83
C GLU A 106 -26.00 1.97 16.60
N LYS A 107 -26.21 2.70 17.71
CA LYS A 107 -25.12 3.17 18.58
C LYS A 107 -24.33 2.02 19.20
N LYS A 108 -25.00 0.94 19.63
CA LYS A 108 -24.33 -0.27 20.14
C LYS A 108 -23.49 -0.95 19.06
N SER A 109 -24.06 -1.07 17.86
CA SER A 109 -23.37 -1.67 16.71
C SER A 109 -22.15 -0.85 16.28
N LEU A 110 -22.28 0.48 16.30
CA LEU A 110 -21.19 1.41 16.04
C LEU A 110 -20.07 1.31 17.09
N GLY A 111 -20.44 1.18 18.37
CA GLY A 111 -19.47 0.93 19.44
C GLY A 111 -18.73 -0.40 19.27
N ALA A 112 -19.44 -1.46 18.86
CA ALA A 112 -18.82 -2.75 18.56
C ALA A 112 -17.84 -2.64 17.36
N LEU A 113 -18.23 -1.92 16.30
CA LEU A 113 -17.36 -1.65 15.15
C LEU A 113 -16.09 -0.92 15.57
N PHE A 114 -16.21 0.08 16.45
CA PHE A 114 -15.05 0.81 16.97
C PHE A 114 -14.06 -0.10 17.73
N LEU A 115 -14.57 -1.02 18.54
CA LEU A 115 -13.72 -2.01 19.23
C LEU A 115 -13.01 -2.93 18.24
N VAL A 116 -13.70 -3.38 17.19
CA VAL A 116 -13.09 -4.18 16.11
C VAL A 116 -11.99 -3.39 15.39
N CYS A 117 -12.20 -2.09 15.13
CA CYS A 117 -11.18 -1.23 14.54
C CYS A 117 -9.93 -1.12 15.43
N ILE A 118 -10.09 -0.97 16.75
CA ILE A 118 -8.98 -0.93 17.69
C ILE A 118 -8.22 -2.26 17.68
N ALA A 119 -8.92 -3.40 17.81
CA ALA A 119 -8.30 -4.72 17.78
C ALA A 119 -7.54 -4.96 16.46
N SER A 120 -8.15 -4.60 15.32
CA SER A 120 -7.54 -4.67 14.00
C SER A 120 -6.30 -3.79 13.90
N THR A 121 -6.32 -2.57 14.47
CA THR A 121 -5.18 -1.64 14.47
C THR A 121 -3.99 -2.24 15.20
N PHE A 122 -4.19 -2.82 16.40
CA PHE A 122 -3.12 -3.47 17.14
C PHE A 122 -2.60 -4.72 16.44
N PHE A 123 -3.50 -5.53 15.86
CA PHE A 123 -3.12 -6.69 15.07
C PHE A 123 -2.21 -6.29 13.90
N TRP A 124 -2.63 -5.33 13.08
CA TRP A 124 -1.86 -4.88 11.92
C TRP A 124 -0.57 -4.16 12.32
N ALA A 125 -0.58 -3.36 13.39
CA ALA A 125 0.64 -2.73 13.91
C ALA A 125 1.68 -3.76 14.37
N GLY A 126 1.25 -4.88 14.97
CA GLY A 126 2.12 -5.99 15.30
C GLY A 126 2.60 -6.76 14.06
N PHE A 127 1.69 -7.02 13.12
CA PHE A 127 1.98 -7.74 11.88
C PHE A 127 3.02 -7.00 11.02
N GLU A 128 2.85 -5.69 10.81
CA GLU A 128 3.78 -4.84 10.04
C GLU A 128 5.18 -4.76 10.67
N GLN A 129 5.30 -4.98 11.98
CA GLN A 129 6.60 -5.05 12.64
C GLN A 129 7.42 -6.29 12.26
N ALA A 130 6.78 -7.35 11.73
CA ALA A 130 7.49 -8.51 11.18
C ALA A 130 8.48 -8.07 10.08
N GLY A 131 8.08 -7.07 9.28
CA GLY A 131 8.86 -6.54 8.17
C GLY A 131 10.06 -5.67 8.59
N SER A 132 9.99 -5.07 9.78
CA SER A 132 10.92 -4.04 10.27
C SER A 132 11.70 -4.50 11.51
N SER A 133 11.15 -4.28 12.71
CA SER A 133 11.82 -4.56 13.99
C SER A 133 12.20 -6.04 14.14
N LEU A 134 11.31 -6.97 13.80
CA LEU A 134 11.62 -8.40 13.91
C LEU A 134 12.67 -8.84 12.87
N ASN A 135 12.71 -8.21 11.71
CA ASN A 135 13.75 -8.47 10.71
C ASN A 135 15.14 -8.04 11.23
N LEU A 136 15.23 -6.89 11.90
CA LEU A 136 16.45 -6.47 12.59
C LEU A 136 16.79 -7.39 13.75
N PHE A 137 15.80 -7.82 14.54
CA PHE A 137 16.00 -8.78 15.62
C PHE A 137 16.54 -10.13 15.11
N GLY A 138 15.97 -10.64 14.01
CA GLY A 138 16.44 -11.82 13.33
C GLY A 138 17.87 -11.68 12.80
N ARG A 139 18.34 -10.44 12.55
CA ARG A 139 19.72 -10.17 12.13
C ARG A 139 20.70 -10.03 13.29
N ASP A 140 20.29 -9.32 14.34
CA ASP A 140 21.22 -8.83 15.37
C ASP A 140 21.21 -9.73 16.62
N TYR A 141 20.14 -10.50 16.85
CA TYR A 141 19.93 -11.27 18.09
C TYR A 141 19.55 -12.74 17.87
N THR A 142 19.55 -13.22 16.63
CA THR A 142 19.30 -14.63 16.31
C THR A 142 20.57 -15.24 15.73
N ASP A 143 20.97 -16.42 16.22
CA ASP A 143 22.05 -17.16 15.57
C ASP A 143 21.53 -17.73 14.25
N ARG A 144 22.17 -17.32 13.15
CA ARG A 144 21.77 -17.68 11.78
C ARG A 144 22.73 -18.66 11.13
N ILE A 145 23.75 -19.11 11.85
CA ILE A 145 24.75 -20.02 11.31
C ILE A 145 24.27 -21.45 11.55
N ILE A 146 23.93 -22.15 10.47
CA ILE A 146 23.68 -23.59 10.48
C ILE A 146 24.84 -24.27 9.77
N GLY A 147 25.77 -24.82 10.55
CA GLY A 147 27.00 -25.41 10.02
C GLY A 147 27.88 -24.35 9.36
N SER A 148 28.02 -24.40 8.03
CA SER A 148 28.76 -23.41 7.23
C SER A 148 27.88 -22.42 6.48
N PHE A 149 26.55 -22.52 6.61
CA PHE A 149 25.59 -21.68 5.91
C PHE A 149 24.97 -20.64 6.84
N GLU A 150 24.97 -19.38 6.42
CA GLU A 150 24.29 -18.29 7.13
C GLU A 150 22.92 -18.03 6.51
N ILE A 151 21.84 -18.21 7.28
CA ILE A 151 20.48 -17.93 6.82
C ILE A 151 20.29 -16.41 6.65
N PRO A 152 19.83 -15.93 5.48
CA PRO A 152 19.49 -14.52 5.31
C PRO A 152 18.29 -14.13 6.19
N PRO A 153 18.34 -12.99 6.92
CA PRO A 153 17.25 -12.59 7.81
C PRO A 153 15.94 -12.31 7.06
N ALA A 154 16.02 -11.93 5.79
CA ALA A 154 14.84 -11.73 4.93
C ALA A 154 14.02 -13.01 4.74
N TRP A 155 14.61 -14.21 4.88
CA TRP A 155 13.88 -15.48 4.77
C TRP A 155 12.90 -15.69 5.93
N PHE A 156 13.13 -15.06 7.09
CA PHE A 156 12.16 -15.09 8.19
C PHE A 156 10.82 -14.43 7.79
N GLN A 157 10.81 -13.53 6.81
CA GLN A 157 9.55 -12.97 6.30
C GLN A 157 8.74 -13.97 5.47
N SER A 158 9.40 -14.94 4.83
CA SER A 158 8.74 -16.03 4.10
C SER A 158 8.06 -17.04 5.02
N ALA A 159 8.40 -17.07 6.31
CA ALA A 159 7.77 -17.96 7.28
C ALA A 159 6.25 -17.74 7.37
N ASN A 160 5.81 -16.48 7.27
CA ASN A 160 4.39 -16.12 7.26
C ASN A 160 3.64 -16.82 6.11
N SER A 161 4.18 -16.74 4.90
CA SER A 161 3.60 -17.38 3.70
C SER A 161 3.75 -18.90 3.68
N PHE A 162 4.66 -19.48 4.47
CA PHE A 162 4.84 -20.92 4.57
C PHE A 162 3.88 -21.57 5.57
N SER A 163 3.51 -20.85 6.63
CA SER A 163 2.60 -21.33 7.69
C SER A 163 1.11 -21.19 7.36
N LEU A 164 0.77 -20.58 6.22
CA LEU A 164 -0.58 -20.24 5.77
C LEU A 164 -0.94 -21.06 4.52
#